data_AF-A0A1J4WBU9-F1
#
_entry.id   AF-A0A1J4WBU9-F1
#
_cell.length_a   1.000
_cell.length_b   1.000
_cell.length_c   1.000
_cell.angle_alpha   90.00
_cell.angle_beta   90.00
_cell.angle_gamma   90.00
#
_symmetry.space_group_name_H-M   'P 1'
#
loop_
_entity.id
_entity.type
_entity.pdbx_description
1 polymer ?
#
loop_
_entity_poly.entity_id
_entity_poly.type
_entity_poly.pdbx_seq_one_letter_code
_entity_poly.pdbx_strand_id
1 'polypeptide(L)'
;MDTITVSKIEYKKLKKQADAFKLFAGYFFASLVADSPQDVINDFRKTNLYTESFLKDLKEGLADSSYLKNYGDKTTKTKIRNVPA
;
A
#
# COMPACT_ATOMS: atom_id res chain seq x y z
N MET A 1 17.21 28.80 -4.03
CA MET A 1 17.40 27.40 -3.59
C MET A 1 18.61 27.41 -2.70
N ASP A 2 18.42 27.12 -1.41
CA ASP A 2 19.52 27.16 -0.46
C ASP A 2 20.25 25.83 -0.49
N THR A 3 21.54 25.88 -0.83
CA THR A 3 22.40 24.69 -0.83
C THR A 3 22.85 24.43 0.59
N ILE A 4 22.28 23.41 1.22
CA ILE A 4 22.65 22.98 2.57
C ILE A 4 23.78 21.96 2.45
N THR A 5 24.93 22.29 3.05
CA THR A 5 26.10 21.41 3.07
C THR A 5 26.16 20.67 4.40
N VAL A 6 26.22 19.34 4.37
CA VAL A 6 26.30 18.49 5.56
C VAL A 6 27.57 17.66 5.55
N SER A 7 28.09 17.34 6.73
CA SER A 7 29.26 16.47 6.86
C SER A 7 28.94 15.06 6.35
N LYS A 8 29.96 14.34 5.87
CA LYS A 8 29.81 12.95 5.39
C LYS A 8 29.25 12.02 6.47
N ILE A 9 29.60 12.26 7.74
CA ILE A 9 29.14 11.48 8.89
C ILE A 9 27.63 11.71 9.10
N GLU A 10 27.22 12.97 9.08
CA GLU A 10 25.83 13.36 9.25
C GLU A 10 24.95 12.88 8.10
N TYR A 11 25.43 12.97 6.87
CA TYR A 11 24.77 12.38 5.71
C TYR A 11 24.53 10.87 5.89
N LYS A 12 25.54 10.11 6.32
CA LYS A 12 25.40 8.66 6.54
C LYS A 12 24.36 8.35 7.62
N LYS A 13 24.34 9.13 8.71
CA LYS A 13 23.34 8.99 9.79
C LYS A 13 21.93 9.25 9.26
N LEU A 14 21.73 10.36 8.57
CA LEU A 14 20.43 10.73 7.98
C LEU A 14 19.96 9.69 6.96
N LYS A 15 20.87 9.18 6.11
CA LYS A 15 20.53 8.14 5.14
C LYS A 15 20.04 6.86 5.82
N LYS A 16 20.71 6.42 6.88
CA LYS A 16 20.31 5.25 7.67
C LYS A 16 18.93 5.44 8.30
N GLN A 17 18.65 6.63 8.85
CA GLN A 17 17.34 6.96 9.42
C GLN A 17 16.25 6.97 8.34
N ALA A 18 16.51 7.58 7.18
CA ALA A 18 15.58 7.61 6.06
C ALA A 18 15.25 6.20 5.54
N ASP A 19 16.25 5.32 5.44
CA ASP A 19 16.05 3.95 4.99
C ASP A 19 15.23 3.13 6.01
N ALA A 20 15.51 3.30 7.30
CA ALA A 20 14.72 2.67 8.37
C ALA A 20 13.27 3.16 8.35
N PHE A 21 13.04 4.46 8.17
CA PHE A 21 11.70 5.04 8.08
C PHE A 21 10.96 4.53 6.84
N LYS A 22 11.61 4.46 5.68
CA LYS A 22 11.03 3.88 4.46
C LYS A 22 10.60 2.43 4.66
N LEU A 23 11.44 1.65 5.32
CA LEU A 23 11.14 0.25 5.62
C LEU A 23 9.91 0.14 6.53
N PHE A 24 9.89 0.89 7.64
CA PHE A 24 8.77 0.92 8.57
C PHE A 24 7.48 1.38 7.89
N ALA A 25 7.51 2.50 7.17
CA ALA A 25 6.36 3.05 6.46
C ALA A 25 5.81 2.04 5.45
N GLY A 26 6.68 1.33 4.71
CA GLY A 26 6.27 0.27 3.81
C GLY A 26 5.48 -0.83 4.50
N TYR A 27 5.92 -1.29 5.67
CA TYR A 27 5.18 -2.29 6.45
C TYR A 27 3.89 -1.74 7.08
N PHE A 28 3.93 -0.52 7.63
CA PHE A 28 2.79 0.11 8.27
C PHE A 28 1.64 0.35 7.28
N PHE A 29 1.92 0.95 6.13
CA PHE A 29 0.89 1.16 5.11
C PHE A 29 0.43 -0.14 4.46
N ALA A 30 1.30 -1.14 4.29
CA ALA A 30 0.88 -2.47 3.86
C ALA A 30 -0.07 -3.14 4.88
N SER A 31 0.10 -2.87 6.18
CA SER A 31 -0.79 -3.39 7.22
C SER A 31 -2.15 -2.68 7.28
N LEU A 32 -2.21 -1.39 6.92
CA LEU A 32 -3.46 -0.61 6.88
C LEU A 32 -4.30 -0.91 5.63
N VAL A 33 -3.64 -1.18 4.50
CA VAL A 33 -4.30 -1.55 3.23
C VAL A 33 -4.43 -3.07 3.17
N ALA A 34 -5.12 -3.65 4.16
CA ALA A 34 -5.40 -5.09 4.21
C ALA A 34 -6.67 -5.47 3.44
N ASP A 35 -7.53 -4.50 3.14
CA ASP A 35 -8.79 -4.75 2.43
C ASP A 35 -8.53 -5.08 0.97
N SER A 36 -9.10 -6.19 0.50
CA SER A 36 -9.04 -6.52 -0.91
C SER A 36 -9.85 -5.51 -1.72
N PRO A 37 -9.55 -5.30 -3.02
CA PRO A 37 -10.40 -4.50 -3.88
C PRO A 37 -11.88 -4.91 -3.80
N GLN A 38 -12.15 -6.21 -3.60
CA GLN A 38 -13.51 -6.70 -3.47
C GLN A 38 -14.20 -6.25 -2.18
N ASP A 39 -13.47 -6.17 -1.07
CA ASP A 39 -14.01 -5.70 0.23
C ASP A 39 -14.39 -4.23 0.15
N VAL A 40 -13.52 -3.41 -0.46
CA VAL A 40 -13.79 -1.99 -0.72
C VAL A 40 -15.05 -1.82 -1.58
N ILE A 41 -15.17 -2.58 -2.67
CA ILE A 41 -16.37 -2.52 -3.53
C ILE A 41 -17.63 -2.95 -2.78
N ASN A 42 -17.55 -3.97 -1.94
CA ASN A 42 -18.69 -4.42 -1.15
C ASN A 42 -19.15 -3.33 -0.17
N ASP A 43 -18.23 -2.61 0.46
CA ASP A 43 -18.57 -1.51 1.37
C ASP A 43 -19.20 -0.33 0.64
N PHE A 44 -18.68 0.04 -0.53
CA PHE A 44 -19.31 1.07 -1.37
C PHE A 44 -20.69 0.64 -1.85
N ARG A 45 -20.88 -0.63 -2.23
CA ARG A 45 -22.20 -1.16 -2.63
C ARG A 45 -23.20 -1.09 -1.49
N LYS A 46 -22.79 -1.38 -0.24
CA LYS A 46 -23.67 -1.28 0.95
C LYS A 46 -24.21 0.13 1.19
N THR A 47 -23.49 1.17 0.76
CA THR A 47 -23.98 2.55 0.88
C THR A 47 -25.20 2.82 -0.01
N ASN A 48 -25.38 2.05 -1.08
CA ASN A 48 -26.44 2.22 -2.08
C ASN A 48 -26.47 3.64 -2.71
N LEU A 49 -25.36 4.38 -2.65
CA LEU A 49 -25.21 5.74 -3.18
C LEU A 49 -24.59 5.76 -4.59
N TYR A 50 -24.05 4.63 -5.03
CA TYR A 50 -23.23 4.54 -6.24
C TYR A 50 -23.84 3.58 -7.26
N THR A 51 -23.77 3.97 -8.52
CA THR A 51 -24.21 3.14 -9.66
C THR A 51 -23.29 1.94 -9.86
N GLU A 52 -23.84 0.83 -10.37
CA GLU A 52 -23.03 -0.38 -10.67
C GLU A 52 -21.90 -0.12 -11.69
N SER A 53 -22.08 0.83 -12.63
CA SER A 53 -21.00 1.24 -13.55
C SER A 53 -19.82 1.85 -12.80
N PHE A 54 -20.08 2.80 -11.91
CA PHE A 54 -19.05 3.39 -11.05
C PHE A 54 -18.33 2.33 -10.20
N LEU A 55 -19.07 1.37 -9.62
CA LEU A 55 -18.46 0.30 -8.82
C LEU A 55 -17.56 -0.61 -9.67
N LYS A 56 -17.93 -0.86 -10.93
CA LYS A 56 -17.11 -1.62 -11.87
C LYS A 56 -15.81 -0.86 -12.21
N ASP A 57 -15.91 0.41 -12.56
CA ASP A 57 -14.75 1.25 -12.89
C ASP A 57 -13.81 1.40 -11.68
N LEU A 58 -14.37 1.55 -10.48
CA LEU A 58 -13.62 1.59 -9.23
C LEU A 58 -12.87 0.26 -9.00
N LYS A 59 -13.50 -0.88 -9.27
CA LYS A 59 -12.88 -2.20 -9.11
C LYS A 59 -11.69 -2.37 -10.05
N GLU A 60 -11.87 -1.99 -11.31
CA GLU A 60 -10.82 -2.06 -12.34
C GLU A 60 -9.67 -1.11 -12.00
N GLY A 61 -9.96 0.14 -11.62
CA GLY A 61 -8.93 1.11 -11.21
C GLY A 61 -8.17 0.70 -9.95
N LEU A 62 -8.83 0.08 -8.96
CA LEU A 62 -8.16 -0.48 -7.79
C LEU A 62 -7.27 -1.67 -8.17
N ALA A 63 -7.74 -2.56 -9.04
CA ALA A 63 -6.97 -3.72 -9.51
C ALA A 63 -5.73 -3.32 -10.32
N ASP A 64 -5.85 -2.30 -11.16
CA ASP A 64 -4.77 -1.78 -12.00
C ASP A 64 -3.80 -0.86 -11.24
N SER A 65 -4.16 -0.44 -10.02
CA SER A 65 -3.31 0.43 -9.21
C SER A 65 -1.95 -0.23 -8.92
N SER A 66 -0.89 0.51 -9.22
CA SER A 66 0.50 0.06 -8.99
C SER A 66 0.83 -0.17 -7.51
N TYR A 67 -0.03 0.27 -6.59
CA TYR A 67 0.09 0.00 -5.17
C TYR A 67 -0.06 -1.50 -4.87
N LEU A 68 -1.06 -2.19 -5.42
CA LEU A 68 -1.22 -3.64 -5.26
C LEU A 68 -0.06 -4.42 -5.91
N LYS A 69 0.44 -3.95 -7.05
CA LYS A 69 1.58 -4.57 -7.74
C LYS A 69 2.90 -4.42 -6.99
N ASN A 70 3.14 -3.28 -6.34
CA ASN A 70 4.40 -3.00 -5.64
C ASN A 70 4.38 -3.37 -4.14
N TYR A 71 3.19 -3.39 -3.52
CA TYR A 71 3.02 -3.59 -2.08
C TYR A 71 2.02 -4.71 -1.71
N GLY A 72 1.01 -4.98 -2.54
CA GLY A 72 -0.01 -6.01 -2.29
C GLY A 72 0.40 -7.47 -2.58
N ASP A 73 1.32 -7.72 -3.52
CA ASP A 73 1.75 -9.09 -3.87
C ASP A 73 2.52 -9.83 -2.74
N LYS A 74 2.89 -9.11 -1.66
CA LYS A 74 3.51 -9.68 -0.46
C LYS A 74 2.49 -10.19 0.56
N THR A 75 1.28 -9.64 0.58
CA THR A 75 0.23 -10.00 1.55
C THR A 75 -0.61 -11.19 1.08
N THR A 76 -0.82 -11.34 -0.24
CA THR A 76 -1.52 -12.49 -0.83
C THR A 76 -0.74 -13.80 -0.71
N LYS A 77 0.60 -13.77 -0.88
CA LYS A 77 1.45 -14.97 -0.73
C LYS A 77 1.53 -15.50 0.70
N THR A 78 1.26 -14.67 1.71
CA THR A 78 1.27 -15.08 3.12
C THR A 78 -0.03 -15.80 3.49
N LYS A 79 -1.18 -15.37 2.94
CA LYS A 79 -2.48 -16.02 3.22
C LYS A 79 -2.58 -17.43 2.62
N ILE A 80 -1.93 -17.69 1.47
CA ILE A 80 -1.95 -19.01 0.81
C ILE A 80 -1.09 -20.05 1.55
N ARG A 81 -0.09 -19.65 2.34
CA ARG A 81 0.81 -20.58 3.06
C ARG A 81 0.28 -21.07 4.41
N ASN A 82 -0.75 -20.43 4.96
CA ASN A 82 -1.28 -20.72 6.30
C ASN A 82 -2.69 -21.33 6.28
N VAL A 83 -3.12 -21.94 5.18
CA VAL A 83 -4.33 -22.77 5.16
C VAL A 83 -3.91 -24.22 5.44
N PRO A 84 -4.12 -24.76 6.66
CA PRO A 84 -3.99 -26.20 6.86
C PRO A 84 -5.05 -26.91 6.02
N ALA A 85 -4.62 -27.98 5.34
CA ALA A 85 -5.48 -28.90 4.58
C ALA A 85 -6.47 -29.62 5.50
#